data_AF-A0A0E4CUM8-F1
#
_entry.id   AF-A0A0E4CUM8-F1
#
_cell.length_a   1.000
_cell.length_b   1.000
_cell.length_c   1.000
_cell.angle_alpha   90.00
_cell.angle_beta   90.00
_cell.angle_gamma   90.00
#
_symmetry.space_group_name_H-M   'P 1'
#
loop_
_entity.id
_entity.type
_entity.pdbx_description
1 polymer ?
#
loop_
_entity_poly.entity_id
_entity_poly.type
_entity_poly.pdbx_seq_one_letter_code
_entity_poly.pdbx_strand_id
1 'polypeptide(L)'
;MKHSELIKEIIRDFLIIFASIIIIITVLRQIYAPDASFELKTIFTIMAFSFLGALTGIILYTPHAISENKMRLRVILHFLFLEVLLISLAVLLNLVYGTFGILLFALQIATVYAIVRLLTYKNDKKEAQKINERLKTFKNEV
;
A
#
# COMPACT_ATOMS: atom_id res chain seq x y z
N MET A 1 -8.95 -10.63 -13.30
CA MET A 1 -8.44 -11.49 -12.23
C MET A 1 -9.59 -12.26 -11.61
N LYS A 2 -9.33 -13.45 -11.07
CA LYS A 2 -10.31 -14.18 -10.25
C LYS A 2 -10.44 -13.49 -8.89
N HIS A 3 -11.61 -13.56 -8.24
CA HIS A 3 -11.83 -12.97 -6.91
C HIS A 3 -10.80 -13.42 -5.86
N SER A 4 -10.31 -14.66 -5.97
CA SER A 4 -9.26 -15.20 -5.11
C SER A 4 -7.90 -14.52 -5.28
N GLU A 5 -7.59 -13.98 -6.46
CA GLU A 5 -6.34 -13.23 -6.70
C GLU A 5 -6.42 -11.85 -6.06
N LEU A 6 -7.57 -11.17 -6.17
CA LEU A 6 -7.80 -9.88 -5.52
C LEU A 6 -7.69 -9.99 -3.99
N ILE A 7 -8.26 -11.05 -3.38
CA ILE A 7 -8.12 -11.28 -1.94
C ILE A 7 -6.66 -11.53 -1.55
N LYS A 8 -5.92 -12.32 -2.35
CA LYS A 8 -4.49 -12.55 -2.09
C LYS A 8 -3.67 -11.27 -2.17
N GLU A 9 -3.97 -10.39 -3.11
CA GLU A 9 -3.33 -9.09 -3.24
C GLU A 9 -3.63 -8.20 -2.04
N ILE A 10 -4.89 -8.11 -1.60
CA ILE A 10 -5.26 -7.32 -0.41
C ILE A 10 -4.54 -7.85 0.83
N ILE A 11 -4.50 -9.17 1.05
CA ILE A 11 -3.80 -9.76 2.21
C ILE A 11 -2.30 -9.47 2.14
N ARG A 12 -1.68 -9.64 0.97
CA ARG A 12 -0.26 -9.33 0.77
C ARG A 12 0.03 -7.86 1.06
N ASP A 13 -0.76 -6.96 0.48
CA ASP A 13 -0.56 -5.53 0.61
C ASP A 13 -0.81 -5.08 2.07
N PHE A 14 -1.81 -5.64 2.75
CA PHE A 14 -2.02 -5.46 4.20
C PHE A 14 -0.77 -5.82 5.01
N LEU A 15 -0.20 -7.00 4.78
CA LEU A 15 1.00 -7.46 5.51
C LEU A 15 2.21 -6.56 5.23
N ILE A 16 2.39 -6.12 3.98
CA ILE A 16 3.48 -5.21 3.59
C ILE A 16 3.31 -3.84 4.25
N ILE A 17 2.09 -3.27 4.20
CA ILE A 17 1.79 -1.97 4.82
C ILE A 17 2.03 -2.05 6.33
N PHE A 18 1.47 -3.08 6.98
CA PHE A 18 1.61 -3.29 8.41
C PHE A 18 3.08 -3.42 8.83
N ALA A 19 3.83 -4.30 8.17
CA ALA A 19 5.26 -4.49 8.45
C ALA A 19 6.07 -3.21 8.22
N SER A 20 5.78 -2.48 7.13
CA SER A 20 6.47 -1.22 6.82
C SER A 20 6.24 -0.16 7.90
N ILE A 21 4.99 0.01 8.35
CA ILE A 21 4.66 0.96 9.41
C ILE A 21 5.32 0.55 10.73
N ILE A 22 5.29 -0.73 11.09
CA ILE A 22 5.94 -1.25 12.31
C ILE A 22 7.45 -1.00 12.29
N ILE A 23 8.12 -1.22 11.16
CA ILE A 23 9.55 -0.94 11.02
C ILE A 23 9.82 0.57 11.18
N ILE A 24 9.06 1.41 10.47
CA ILE A 24 9.22 2.88 10.53
C ILE A 24 9.03 3.39 11.96
N ILE A 25 7.94 2.99 12.63
CA ILE A 25 7.66 3.47 13.98
C ILE A 25 8.68 2.95 15.00
N THR A 26 9.19 1.72 14.82
CA THR A 26 10.25 1.18 15.68
C THR A 26 11.52 2.01 15.58
N VAL A 27 11.97 2.32 14.35
CA VAL A 27 13.15 3.15 14.10
C VAL A 27 12.95 4.57 14.63
N LEU A 28 11.82 5.20 14.33
CA LEU A 28 11.54 6.55 14.81
C LEU A 28 11.52 6.60 16.34
N ARG A 29 10.91 5.61 16.99
CA ARG A 29 10.83 5.60 18.44
C ARG A 29 12.17 5.38 19.10
N GLN A 30 13.02 4.54 18.52
CA GLN A 30 14.40 4.37 18.99
C GLN A 30 15.19 5.69 18.96
N ILE A 31 14.91 6.58 17.99
CA ILE A 31 15.60 7.88 17.86
C ILE A 31 14.99 8.94 18.78
N TYR A 32 13.66 9.05 18.81
CA TYR A 32 12.97 10.18 19.46
C TYR A 32 12.45 9.89 20.87
N ALA A 33 12.21 8.62 21.22
CA ALA A 33 11.62 8.23 22.50
C ALA A 33 12.01 6.78 22.89
N PRO A 34 13.31 6.50 23.13
CA PRO A 34 13.82 5.14 23.30
C PRO A 34 13.22 4.39 24.50
N ASP A 35 12.87 5.11 25.57
CA ASP A 35 12.33 4.52 26.80
C ASP A 35 10.80 4.31 26.76
N ALA A 36 10.14 4.71 25.68
CA ALA A 36 8.69 4.66 25.60
C ALA A 36 8.20 3.23 25.23
N SER A 37 7.24 2.70 26.00
CA SER A 37 6.69 1.34 25.82
C SER A 37 5.62 1.29 24.73
N PHE A 38 5.59 0.20 23.93
CA PHE A 38 4.65 0.09 22.80
C PHE A 38 3.30 -0.41 23.32
N GLU A 39 2.27 0.44 23.25
CA GLU A 39 0.94 0.06 23.71
C GLU A 39 0.27 -0.91 22.73
N LEU A 40 -0.42 -1.91 23.25
CA LEU A 40 -1.22 -2.84 22.44
C LEU A 40 -2.25 -2.10 21.57
N LYS A 41 -2.84 -1.03 22.11
CA LYS A 41 -3.79 -0.17 21.38
C LYS A 41 -3.16 0.40 20.10
N THR A 42 -1.90 0.84 20.16
CA THR A 42 -1.17 1.35 18.99
C THR A 42 -1.00 0.28 17.93
N ILE A 43 -0.70 -0.97 18.31
CA ILE A 43 -0.59 -2.10 17.37
C ILE A 43 -1.92 -2.33 16.65
N PHE A 44 -3.03 -2.37 17.39
CA PHE A 44 -4.37 -2.54 16.81
C PHE A 44 -4.77 -1.38 15.90
N THR A 45 -4.42 -0.14 16.26
CA THR A 45 -4.64 1.02 15.39
C THR A 45 -3.85 0.90 14.09
N ILE A 46 -2.55 0.55 14.16
CA ILE A 46 -1.73 0.34 12.95
C ILE A 46 -2.31 -0.79 12.10
N MET A 47 -2.76 -1.88 12.71
CA MET A 47 -3.38 -3.00 12.02
C MET A 47 -4.64 -2.57 11.27
N ALA A 48 -5.54 -1.83 11.93
CA ALA A 48 -6.77 -1.32 11.32
C ALA A 48 -6.48 -0.37 10.15
N PHE A 49 -5.56 0.59 10.32
CA PHE A 49 -5.16 1.51 9.26
C PHE A 49 -4.49 0.79 8.09
N SER A 50 -3.68 -0.23 8.36
CA SER A 50 -3.03 -1.04 7.32
C SER A 50 -4.07 -1.82 6.51
N PHE A 51 -5.08 -2.37 7.20
CA PHE A 51 -6.17 -3.09 6.54
C PHE A 51 -7.03 -2.17 5.68
N LEU A 52 -7.41 -0.99 6.21
CA LEU A 52 -8.14 0.02 5.45
C LEU A 52 -7.34 0.49 4.22
N GLY A 53 -6.04 0.73 4.39
CA GLY A 53 -5.15 1.10 3.30
C GLY A 53 -5.11 0.03 2.21
N ALA A 54 -4.95 -1.24 2.57
CA ALA A 54 -4.99 -2.36 1.62
C ALA A 54 -6.34 -2.49 0.90
N LEU A 55 -7.45 -2.28 1.63
CA LEU A 55 -8.80 -2.38 1.08
C LEU A 55 -9.07 -1.34 -0.01
N THR A 56 -8.48 -0.14 0.10
CA THR A 56 -8.61 0.89 -0.95
C THR A 56 -8.07 0.43 -2.31
N GLY A 57 -7.16 -0.56 -2.32
CA GLY A 57 -6.60 -1.15 -3.54
C GLY A 57 -7.64 -1.72 -4.51
N ILE A 58 -8.86 -2.02 -4.04
CA ILE A 58 -10.00 -2.42 -4.89
C ILE A 58 -10.31 -1.35 -5.95
N ILE A 59 -10.04 -0.06 -5.69
CA ILE A 59 -10.25 1.04 -6.65
C ILE A 59 -9.35 0.90 -7.89
N LEU A 60 -8.18 0.27 -7.73
CA LEU A 60 -7.25 -0.02 -8.81
C LEU A 60 -7.63 -1.27 -9.62
N TYR A 61 -8.59 -2.07 -9.12
CA TYR A 61 -9.08 -3.23 -9.86
C TYR A 61 -9.74 -2.79 -11.16
N THR A 62 -9.33 -3.43 -12.25
CA THR A 62 -9.93 -3.23 -13.55
C THR A 62 -10.18 -4.60 -14.19
N PRO A 63 -11.42 -4.91 -14.59
CA PRO A 63 -11.72 -6.20 -15.22
C PRO A 63 -11.32 -6.26 -16.70
N HIS A 64 -11.04 -5.14 -17.37
CA HIS A 64 -10.83 -5.06 -18.83
C HIS A 64 -9.55 -4.29 -19.16
N ALA A 65 -8.87 -4.61 -20.25
CA ALA A 65 -7.66 -3.88 -20.65
C ALA A 65 -7.95 -2.37 -20.78
N ILE A 66 -7.23 -1.56 -20.00
CA ILE A 66 -7.31 -0.10 -20.05
C ILE A 66 -6.00 0.46 -20.61
N SER A 67 -6.09 1.62 -21.27
CA SER A 67 -4.89 2.32 -21.74
C SER A 67 -4.03 2.80 -20.57
N GLU A 68 -2.72 2.93 -20.81
CA GLU A 68 -1.75 3.35 -19.81
C GLU A 68 -2.12 4.69 -19.14
N ASN A 69 -2.58 5.65 -19.93
CA ASN A 69 -2.99 6.98 -19.43
C ASN A 69 -4.16 6.88 -18.43
N LYS A 70 -5.15 6.02 -18.71
CA LYS A 70 -6.29 5.80 -17.80
C LYS A 70 -5.86 5.10 -16.51
N MET A 71 -4.91 4.19 -16.59
CA MET A 71 -4.34 3.53 -15.40
C MET A 71 -3.55 4.53 -14.55
N ARG A 72 -2.75 5.40 -15.16
CA ARG A 72 -1.98 6.43 -14.46
C ARG A 72 -2.89 7.40 -13.70
N LEU A 73 -3.98 7.85 -14.33
CA LEU A 73 -4.98 8.70 -13.66
C LEU A 73 -5.62 8.00 -12.46
N ARG A 74 -5.98 6.73 -12.59
CA ARG A 74 -6.54 5.94 -11.47
C ARG A 74 -5.56 5.79 -10.30
N VAL A 75 -4.28 5.62 -10.57
CA VAL A 75 -3.24 5.54 -9.53
C VAL A 75 -3.13 6.86 -8.76
N ILE A 76 -3.24 8.00 -9.44
CA ILE A 76 -3.24 9.33 -8.82
C ILE A 76 -4.50 9.51 -7.96
N LEU A 77 -5.68 9.18 -8.51
CA LEU A 77 -6.95 9.28 -7.76
C LEU A 77 -6.98 8.36 -6.54
N HIS A 78 -6.47 7.14 -6.68
CA HIS A 78 -6.34 6.19 -5.58
C HIS A 78 -5.40 6.71 -4.49
N PHE A 79 -4.25 7.29 -4.88
CA PHE A 79 -3.32 7.88 -3.93
C PHE A 79 -3.98 9.04 -3.13
N LEU A 80 -4.65 9.96 -3.82
CA LEU A 80 -5.36 11.07 -3.17
C LEU A 80 -6.48 10.58 -2.25
N PHE A 81 -7.26 9.59 -2.70
CA PHE A 81 -8.32 9.00 -1.89
C PHE A 81 -7.76 8.35 -0.62
N LEU A 82 -6.69 7.56 -0.77
CA LEU A 82 -6.02 6.90 0.36
C LEU A 82 -5.49 7.93 1.37
N GLU A 83 -4.83 8.98 0.90
CA GLU A 83 -4.31 10.04 1.78
C GLU A 83 -5.45 10.71 2.57
N VAL A 84 -6.48 11.18 1.86
CA VAL A 84 -7.61 11.88 2.48
C VAL A 84 -8.32 10.96 3.49
N LEU A 85 -8.52 9.69 3.14
CA LEU A 85 -9.16 8.72 4.01
C LEU A 85 -8.37 8.52 5.32
N LEU A 86 -7.08 8.21 5.22
CA LEU A 86 -6.26 7.90 6.40
C LEU A 86 -6.00 9.14 7.25
N ILE A 87 -5.75 10.29 6.64
CA ILE A 87 -5.56 11.55 7.38
C ILE A 87 -6.85 11.93 8.11
N SER A 88 -8.01 11.85 7.44
CA SER A 88 -9.31 12.16 8.07
C SER A 88 -9.57 11.25 9.26
N LEU A 89 -9.33 9.94 9.14
CA LEU A 89 -9.46 9.00 10.25
C LEU A 89 -8.50 9.30 11.39
N ALA A 90 -7.25 9.65 11.10
CA ALA A 90 -6.28 10.01 12.12
C ALA A 90 -6.67 11.28 12.90
N VAL A 91 -7.20 12.29 12.22
CA VAL A 91 -7.69 13.53 12.85
C VAL A 91 -8.94 13.24 13.69
N LEU A 92 -9.91 12.49 13.16
CA LEU A 92 -11.14 12.13 13.88
C LEU A 92 -10.87 11.31 15.14
N LEU A 93 -9.89 10.40 15.08
CA LEU A 93 -9.46 9.58 16.21
C LEU A 93 -8.47 10.29 17.14
N ASN A 94 -8.16 11.56 16.88
CA ASN A 94 -7.23 12.35 17.68
C ASN A 94 -5.82 11.71 17.78
N LEU A 95 -5.37 11.08 16.70
CA LEU A 95 -4.06 10.42 16.61
C LEU A 95 -2.94 11.37 16.17
N VAL A 96 -3.29 12.44 15.46
CA VAL A 96 -2.35 13.41 14.91
C VAL A 96 -2.88 14.82 15.17
N TYR A 97 -1.99 15.70 15.61
CA TYR A 97 -2.32 17.09 15.94
C TYR A 97 -1.36 18.06 15.26
N GLY A 98 -1.87 19.25 14.98
CA GLY A 98 -1.10 20.33 14.38
C GLY A 98 -0.76 20.09 12.90
N THR A 99 -0.45 21.18 12.20
CA THR A 99 -0.13 21.14 10.77
C THR A 99 1.12 20.30 10.48
N PHE A 100 2.15 20.41 11.32
CA PHE A 100 3.38 19.65 11.16
C PHE A 100 3.18 18.14 11.34
N GLY A 101 2.40 17.72 12.35
CA GLY A 101 2.08 16.31 12.57
C GLY A 101 1.29 15.71 11.40
N ILE A 102 0.32 16.46 10.86
CA ILE A 102 -0.48 16.04 9.69
C ILE A 102 0.42 15.88 8.46
N LEU A 103 1.32 16.84 8.21
CA LEU A 103 2.26 16.78 7.08
C LEU A 103 3.24 15.60 7.20
N LEU A 104 3.75 15.32 8.40
CA LEU A 104 4.60 14.15 8.64
C LEU A 104 3.84 12.85 8.41
N PHE A 105 2.58 12.77 8.84
CA PHE A 105 1.75 11.58 8.64
C PHE A 105 1.41 11.36 7.16
N ALA A 106 1.08 12.43 6.43
CA ALA A 106 0.91 12.42 4.98
C ALA A 106 2.16 11.87 4.26
N LEU A 107 3.35 12.35 4.64
CA LEU A 107 4.63 11.87 4.09
C LEU A 107 4.87 10.37 4.39
N GLN A 108 4.51 9.89 5.58
CA GLN A 108 4.61 8.47 5.93
C GLN A 108 3.68 7.62 5.06
N ILE A 109 2.42 8.04 4.86
CA ILE A 109 1.46 7.37 3.97
C ILE A 109 2.03 7.30 2.55
N ALA A 110 2.54 8.42 2.03
CA ALA A 110 3.15 8.48 0.70
C ALA A 110 4.36 7.55 0.56
N THR A 111 5.20 7.46 1.59
CA THR A 111 6.36 6.56 1.61
C THR A 111 5.94 5.10 1.55
N VAL A 112 5.00 4.69 2.40
CA VAL A 112 4.50 3.30 2.41
C VAL A 112 3.78 2.97 1.11
N TYR A 113 3.00 3.90 0.56
CA TYR A 113 2.33 3.74 -0.72
C TYR A 113 3.33 3.49 -1.86
N ALA A 114 4.42 4.27 -1.90
CA ALA A 114 5.48 4.08 -2.88
C ALA A 114 6.13 2.70 -2.77
N ILE A 115 6.39 2.21 -1.55
CA ILE A 115 6.95 0.87 -1.32
C ILE A 115 6.02 -0.20 -1.87
N VAL A 116 4.74 -0.18 -1.50
CA VAL A 116 3.74 -1.15 -1.98
C VAL A 116 3.66 -1.10 -3.50
N ARG A 117 3.58 0.10 -4.09
CA ARG A 117 3.47 0.26 -5.54
C ARG A 117 4.69 -0.27 -6.29
N LEU A 118 5.90 -0.04 -5.77
CA LEU A 118 7.15 -0.57 -6.34
C LEU A 118 7.19 -2.10 -6.28
N LEU A 119 6.74 -2.70 -5.18
CA LEU A 119 6.67 -4.16 -5.03
C LEU A 119 5.66 -4.77 -6.00
N THR A 120 4.47 -4.19 -6.11
CA THR A 120 3.44 -4.64 -7.07
C THR A 120 3.95 -4.54 -8.51
N TYR A 121 4.55 -3.40 -8.88
CA TYR A 121 5.12 -3.22 -10.23
C TYR A 121 6.21 -4.26 -10.56
N LYS A 122 7.10 -4.56 -9.59
CA LYS A 122 8.12 -5.59 -9.76
C LYS A 122 7.51 -6.97 -9.95
N ASN A 123 6.43 -7.29 -9.22
CA ASN A 123 5.73 -8.56 -9.35
C ASN A 123 5.06 -8.69 -10.72
N ASP A 124 4.34 -7.66 -11.16
CA ASP A 124 3.65 -7.62 -12.45
C ASP A 124 4.64 -7.74 -13.62
N LYS A 125 5.80 -7.07 -13.51
CA LYS A 125 6.87 -7.16 -14.51
C LYS A 125 7.43 -8.59 -14.62
N LYS A 126 7.61 -9.28 -13.49
CA LYS A 126 8.09 -10.68 -13.48
C LYS A 126 7.07 -11.63 -14.10
N GLU A 127 5.79 -11.47 -13.79
CA GLU A 127 4.72 -12.28 -14.41
C GLU A 127 4.64 -12.04 -15.92
N ALA A 128 4.71 -10.79 -16.38
CA ALA A 128 4.74 -10.46 -17.80
C ALA A 128 5.94 -11.09 -18.53
N GLN A 129 7.13 -11.09 -17.91
CA GLN A 129 8.31 -11.74 -18.48
C GLN A 129 8.11 -13.26 -18.61
N LYS A 130 7.58 -13.91 -17.59
CA LYS A 130 7.30 -15.36 -17.61
C LYS A 130 6.29 -15.76 -18.68
N ILE A 131 5.27 -14.93 -18.91
CA ILE A 131 4.30 -15.14 -20.00
C ILE A 131 5.01 -15.02 -21.36
N ASN A 132 5.84 -13.98 -21.55
CA ASN A 132 6.57 -13.78 -22.79
C ASN A 132 7.58 -14.89 -23.08
N GLU A 133 8.25 -15.41 -22.06
CA GLU A 133 9.16 -16.57 -22.19
C GLU A 133 8.40 -17.82 -22.63
N ARG A 134 7.25 -18.12 -22.01
CA ARG A 134 6.39 -19.25 -22.42
C ARG A 134 5.89 -19.09 -23.86
N LEU A 135 5.49 -17.89 -24.27
CA LEU A 135 5.04 -17.65 -25.65
C LEU A 135 6.18 -17.85 -26.67
N LYS A 136 7.42 -17.49 -26.33
CA LYS A 136 8.58 -17.76 -27.18
C LYS A 136 8.88 -19.24 -27.32
N THR A 137 8.77 -20.02 -26.24
CA THR A 137 8.97 -21.48 -26.32
C THR A 137 7.90 -22.13 -27.21
N PHE A 138 6.63 -21.74 -27.07
CA PHE A 138 5.56 -22.24 -27.95
C PHE A 138 5.73 -21.84 -29.42
N LYS A 139 6.24 -20.64 -29.70
CA LYS A 139 6.46 -20.18 -31.08
C LYS A 139 7.67 -20.84 -31.76
N ASN A 140 8.62 -21.36 -31.00
CA ASN A 140 9.80 -22.07 -31.52
C ASN A 140 9.59 -23.59 -31.63
N GLU A 141 8.52 -24.13 -31.04
CA GLU A 141 8.11 -25.55 -31.14
C GLU A 141 7.13 -25.82 -32.30
N VAL A 142 6.76 -24.78 -33.08
CA VAL A 142 5.95 -24.85 -34.32
C VAL A 142 6.77 -24.37 -35.49
#